data_AF-E4SCB6-F1
#
_entry.id   AF-E4SCB6-F1
#
_cell.length_a   1.000
_cell.length_b   1.000
_cell.length_c   1.000
_cell.angle_alpha   90.00
_cell.angle_beta   90.00
_cell.angle_gamma   90.00
#
_symmetry.space_group_name_H-M   'P 1'
#
loop_
_entity.id
_entity.type
_entity.pdbx_description
1 polymer ?
#
loop_
_entity_poly.entity_id
_entity_poly.type
_entity_poly.pdbx_seq_one_letter_code
_entity_poly.pdbx_strand_id
1 'polypeptide(L)'
;MSQNGWLFQEAIRLAQEYGFKCYEIHSNLVRVRTVCDEWLIEYVQESKKPFYLHHYKDKPHFQRKFYDLPFLFKSLFQHDRFVLNGRTTMPVKPIRV
;
A
#
# COMPACT_ATOMS: atom_id res chain seq x y z
N MET A 1 -13.92 -14.16 -22.00
CA MET A 1 -12.63 -14.24 -21.29
C MET A 1 -12.31 -12.84 -20.78
N SER A 2 -12.37 -12.62 -19.46
CA SER A 2 -12.14 -11.30 -18.86
C SER A 2 -10.66 -10.94 -19.01
N GLN A 3 -10.37 -9.91 -19.79
CA GLN A 3 -9.04 -9.30 -19.84
C GLN A 3 -8.81 -8.52 -18.54
N ASN A 4 -7.66 -8.80 -17.91
CA ASN A 4 -6.93 -7.95 -16.97
C ASN A 4 -7.27 -8.02 -15.47
N GLY A 5 -7.24 -9.24 -14.90
CA GLY A 5 -7.01 -9.43 -13.45
C GLY A 5 -5.52 -9.43 -13.04
N TRP A 6 -4.61 -9.07 -13.96
CA TRP A 6 -3.16 -9.20 -13.75
C TRP A 6 -2.66 -8.38 -12.56
N LEU A 7 -3.18 -7.16 -12.37
CA LEU A 7 -2.78 -6.27 -11.28
C LEU A 7 -3.09 -6.92 -9.94
N PHE A 8 -4.28 -7.50 -9.79
CA PHE A 8 -4.70 -8.16 -8.56
C PHE A 8 -3.89 -9.41 -8.28
N GLN A 9 -3.66 -10.26 -9.30
CA GLN A 9 -2.84 -11.47 -9.13
C GLN A 9 -1.42 -11.14 -8.69
N GLU A 10 -0.78 -10.16 -9.33
CA GLU A 10 0.58 -9.76 -8.96
C GLU A 10 0.62 -9.06 -7.59
N ALA A 11 -0.39 -8.22 -7.28
CA ALA A 11 -0.52 -7.61 -5.97
C ALA A 11 -0.71 -8.64 -4.85
N ILE A 12 -1.47 -9.72 -5.07
CA ILE A 12 -1.58 -10.83 -4.11
C ILE A 12 -0.23 -11.50 -3.91
N ARG A 13 0.47 -11.84 -5.01
CA ARG A 13 1.78 -12.51 -4.95
C ARG A 13 2.78 -11.69 -4.13
N LEU A 14 2.88 -10.39 -4.39
CA LEU A 14 3.76 -9.47 -3.66
C LEU A 14 3.29 -9.26 -2.21
N ALA A 15 1.98 -9.19 -1.96
CA ALA A 15 1.45 -9.03 -0.62
C ALA A 15 1.83 -10.19 0.31
N GLN A 16 1.86 -11.42 -0.22
CA GLN A 16 2.25 -12.60 0.53
C GLN A 16 3.69 -12.50 1.06
N GLU A 17 4.61 -11.90 0.29
CA GLU A 17 6.02 -11.70 0.69
C GLU A 17 6.14 -10.81 1.93
N TYR A 18 5.20 -9.87 2.13
CA TYR A 18 5.23 -8.89 3.22
C TYR A 18 4.14 -9.12 4.29
N GLY A 19 3.33 -10.17 4.15
CA GLY A 19 2.21 -10.46 5.06
C GLY A 19 1.04 -9.48 4.96
N PHE A 20 0.87 -8.81 3.82
CA PHE A 20 -0.25 -7.88 3.58
C PHE A 20 -1.51 -8.62 3.11
N LYS A 21 -2.66 -7.96 3.22
CA LYS A 21 -3.92 -8.46 2.65
C LYS A 21 -4.32 -7.62 1.44
N CYS A 22 -4.56 -8.27 0.31
CA CYS A 22 -5.03 -7.63 -0.92
C CYS A 22 -6.49 -7.95 -1.20
N TYR A 23 -7.22 -6.97 -1.72
CA TYR A 23 -8.61 -7.10 -2.17
C TYR A 23 -8.75 -6.45 -3.54
N GLU A 24 -9.39 -7.14 -4.47
CA GLU A 24 -9.74 -6.60 -5.76
C GLU A 24 -10.91 -5.64 -5.61
N ILE A 25 -10.78 -4.42 -6.14
CA ILE A 25 -11.89 -3.48 -6.25
C ILE A 25 -12.37 -3.44 -7.70
N HIS A 26 -11.44 -3.32 -8.64
CA HIS A 26 -11.65 -3.53 -10.08
C HIS A 26 -10.34 -3.92 -10.77
N SER A 27 -10.38 -4.22 -12.07
CA SER A 27 -9.23 -4.72 -12.87
C SER A 27 -7.95 -3.87 -12.78
N ASN A 28 -8.08 -2.56 -12.56
CA ASN A 28 -6.99 -1.60 -12.48
C ASN A 28 -6.83 -0.97 -11.08
N LEU A 29 -7.55 -1.45 -10.06
CA LEU A 29 -7.48 -0.91 -8.71
C LEU A 29 -7.59 -2.00 -7.67
N VAL A 30 -6.61 -2.03 -6.80
CA VAL A 30 -6.54 -2.99 -5.70
C VAL A 30 -6.41 -2.25 -4.38
N ARG A 31 -7.06 -2.78 -3.34
CA ARG A 31 -6.88 -2.33 -1.97
C ARG A 31 -5.86 -3.22 -1.28
N VAL A 32 -4.85 -2.62 -0.66
CA VAL A 32 -3.83 -3.30 0.12
C VAL A 32 -3.95 -2.85 1.58
N ARG A 33 -4.21 -3.78 2.48
CA ARG A 33 -4.17 -3.56 3.94
C ARG A 33 -2.81 -4.02 4.46
N THR A 34 -2.06 -3.08 5.03
CA THR A 34 -0.80 -3.33 5.73
C THR A 34 -1.05 -3.39 7.24
N VAL A 35 0.02 -3.43 8.04
CA VAL A 35 -0.10 -3.45 9.52
C VAL A 35 -0.54 -2.08 10.03
N CYS A 36 -0.04 -1.00 9.42
CA CYS A 36 -0.32 0.35 9.88
C CYS A 36 -1.50 1.02 9.19
N ASP A 37 -1.75 0.70 7.92
CA ASP A 37 -2.62 1.50 7.06
C ASP A 37 -3.35 0.65 6.00
N GLU A 38 -4.30 1.29 5.33
CA GLU A 38 -4.90 0.80 4.09
C GLU A 38 -4.52 1.71 2.93
N TRP A 39 -4.32 1.11 1.76
CA TRP A 39 -3.88 1.79 0.57
C TRP A 39 -4.70 1.34 -0.64
N LEU A 40 -4.86 2.24 -1.60
CA LEU A 40 -5.33 1.91 -2.94
C LEU A 40 -4.19 2.04 -3.94
N ILE A 41 -4.04 1.04 -4.80
CA ILE A 41 -3.08 1.04 -5.90
C ILE A 41 -3.87 1.03 -7.19
N GLU A 42 -3.82 2.12 -7.93
CA GLU A 42 -4.39 2.27 -9.26
C GLU A 42 -3.31 2.07 -10.33
N TYR A 43 -3.64 1.31 -11.37
CA TYR A 43 -2.79 1.15 -12.55
C TYR A 43 -3.29 2.00 -13.73
N VAL A 44 -2.44 2.90 -14.20
CA VAL A 44 -2.69 3.80 -15.32
C VAL A 44 -1.70 3.50 -16.45
N GLN A 45 -2.16 2.76 -17.46
CA GLN A 45 -1.33 2.21 -18.54
C GLN A 45 -0.56 3.28 -19.34
N GLU A 46 -1.13 4.47 -19.54
CA GLU A 46 -0.53 5.54 -20.35
C GLU A 46 0.52 6.37 -19.58
N SER A 47 0.75 6.07 -18.30
CA SER A 47 1.65 6.86 -17.46
C SER A 47 3.08 6.29 -17.42
N LYS A 48 4.08 7.18 -17.47
CA LYS A 48 5.50 6.81 -17.23
C LYS A 48 5.74 6.18 -15.85
N LYS A 49 4.88 6.48 -14.87
CA LYS A 49 4.85 5.88 -13.53
C LYS A 49 3.45 5.32 -13.33
N PRO A 50 3.20 4.09 -13.80
CA PRO A 50 1.83 3.61 -13.98
C PRO A 50 1.13 3.25 -12.67
N PHE A 51 1.85 3.12 -11.55
CA PHE A 51 1.25 2.74 -10.28
C PHE A 51 1.03 3.96 -9.38
N TYR A 52 -0.23 4.30 -9.15
CA TYR A 52 -0.66 5.43 -8.35
C TYR A 52 -1.06 4.89 -6.97
N LEU A 53 -0.39 5.39 -5.94
CA LEU A 53 -0.66 5.02 -4.57
C LEU A 53 -1.52 6.11 -3.93
N HIS A 54 -2.62 5.70 -3.32
CA HIS A 54 -3.50 6.55 -2.54
C HIS A 54 -3.61 6.01 -1.12
N HIS A 55 -3.57 6.91 -0.13
CA HIS A 55 -3.85 6.53 1.26
C HIS A 55 -5.36 6.33 1.41
N TYR A 56 -5.79 5.18 1.91
CA TYR A 56 -7.19 4.84 2.08
C TYR A 56 -7.67 5.27 3.48
N LYS A 57 -8.24 6.47 3.53
CA LYS A 57 -9.03 7.02 4.65
C LYS A 57 -10.43 7.38 4.15
N ASP A 58 -11.28 7.95 5.00
CA ASP A 58 -12.62 8.45 4.65
C ASP A 58 -12.64 9.31 3.36
N LYS A 59 -11.53 9.99 3.08
CA LYS A 59 -11.25 10.60 1.78
C LYS A 59 -9.92 10.07 1.23
N PRO A 60 -9.95 9.14 0.26
CA PRO A 60 -8.74 8.68 -0.40
C PRO A 60 -8.02 9.86 -1.05
N HIS A 61 -6.72 10.00 -0.80
CA HIS A 61 -5.93 11.06 -1.41
C HIS A 61 -4.65 10.49 -2.00
N PHE A 62 -4.26 11.06 -3.13
CA PHE A 62 -3.07 10.69 -3.85
C PHE A 62 -1.83 10.94 -3.00
N GLN A 63 -0.96 9.94 -2.95
CA GLN A 63 0.28 9.98 -2.17
C GLN A 63 1.49 10.06 -3.08
N ARG A 64 1.65 9.09 -3.99
CA ARG A 64 2.85 8.99 -4.83
C ARG A 64 2.63 8.10 -6.04
N LYS A 65 3.43 8.31 -7.10
CA LYS A 65 3.52 7.41 -8.27
C LYS A 65 4.79 6.56 -8.22
N PHE A 66 4.68 5.32 -8.68
CA PHE A 66 5.77 4.35 -8.76
C PHE A 66 5.93 3.82 -10.20
N TYR A 67 7.17 3.46 -10.55
CA TYR A 67 7.48 2.87 -11.85
C TYR A 67 7.10 1.40 -11.92
N ASP A 68 7.32 0.67 -10.83
CA ASP A 68 7.10 -0.76 -10.73
C ASP A 68 6.36 -1.11 -9.43
N LEU A 69 5.55 -2.17 -9.51
CA LEU A 69 4.74 -2.66 -8.41
C LEU A 69 5.58 -3.28 -7.27
N PRO A 70 6.65 -4.07 -7.53
CA PRO A 70 7.50 -4.60 -6.46
C PRO A 70 8.11 -3.51 -5.56
N PHE A 71 8.64 -2.44 -6.16
CA PHE A 71 9.21 -1.32 -5.40
C PHE A 71 8.13 -0.57 -4.60
N LEU A 72 6.92 -0.44 -5.12
CA LEU A 72 5.78 0.10 -4.37
C LEU A 72 5.53 -0.73 -3.11
N PHE A 73 5.42 -2.05 -3.22
CA PHE A 73 5.19 -2.93 -2.06
C PHE A 73 6.31 -2.85 -1.04
N LYS A 74 7.57 -2.85 -1.49
CA LYS A 74 8.74 -2.63 -0.62
C LYS A 74 8.65 -1.29 0.12
N SER A 75 8.20 -0.23 -0.56
CA SER A 75 8.01 1.09 0.05
C SER A 75 6.92 1.09 1.12
N LEU A 76 5.82 0.35 0.92
CA LEU A 76 4.77 0.19 1.94
C LEU A 76 5.30 -0.53 3.18
N PHE A 77 6.07 -1.60 2.99
CA PHE A 77 6.70 -2.33 4.09
C PHE A 77 7.69 -1.46 4.88
N GLN A 78 8.51 -0.66 4.19
CA GLN A 78 9.41 0.28 4.83
C GLN A 78 8.67 1.37 5.61
N HIS A 79 7.56 1.87 5.06
CA HIS A 79 6.68 2.82 5.73
C HIS A 79 6.14 2.25 7.05
N ASP A 80 5.55 1.05 7.02
CA ASP A 80 5.04 0.38 8.23
C ASP A 80 6.14 0.21 9.28
N ARG A 81 7.33 -0.26 8.89
CA ARG A 81 8.48 -0.40 9.81
C ARG A 81 8.87 0.94 10.43
N PHE A 82 8.92 2.00 9.65
CA PHE A 82 9.23 3.34 10.16
C PHE A 82 8.18 3.83 11.16
N VAL A 83 6.89 3.66 10.83
CA VAL A 83 5.78 4.07 11.70
C VAL A 83 5.78 3.27 13.01
N LEU A 84 5.96 1.95 12.94
CA LEU A 84 6.02 1.09 14.12
C LEU A 84 7.21 1.44 15.01
N ASN A 85 8.40 1.61 14.42
CA ASN A 85 9.59 2.03 15.17
C ASN A 85 9.39 3.40 15.83
N GLY A 86 8.82 4.36 15.11
CA GLY A 86 8.50 5.68 15.65
C GLY A 86 7.47 5.65 16.78
N ARG A 87 6.48 4.75 16.72
CA ARG A 87 5.52 4.53 17.81
C ARG A 87 6.17 3.90 19.03
N THR A 88 7.13 3.01 18.85
CA THR A 88 7.86 2.39 19.97
C THR A 88 8.86 3.32 20.65
N THR A 89 9.33 4.36 19.96
CA THR A 89 10.30 5.34 20.51
C THR A 89 9.64 6.61 21.06
N MET A 90 8.30 6.70 21.04
CA MET A 90 7.58 7.79 21.71
C MET A 90 7.92 7.77 23.21
N PRO A 91 8.44 8.86 23.80
CA PRO A 91 8.76 8.88 25.21
C PRO A 91 7.46 8.66 26.00
N VAL A 92 7.47 7.63 26.85
CA VAL A 92 6.45 7.43 27.86
C VAL A 92 6.38 8.72 28.66
N LYS A 93 5.30 9.49 28.50
CA LYS A 93 5.08 10.65 29.36
C LYS A 93 5.06 10.12 30.79
N PRO A 94 5.95 10.60 31.69
CA PRO A 94 5.88 10.17 33.07
C PRO A 94 4.51 10.56 33.61
N ILE A 95 3.79 9.57 34.14
CA ILE A 95 2.56 9.81 34.90
C ILE A 95 2.98 10.67 36.08
N ARG A 96 2.56 11.94 36.10
CA ARG A 96 2.67 12.77 37.30
C ARG A 96 1.64 12.23 38.29
N VAL A 97 2.11 11.42 39.23
CA VAL A 97 1.42 11.05 40.47
C VAL A 97 1.51 12.20 41.46
#